data_AF-A0A077ZBS2-F1
#
_entry.id   AF-A0A077ZBS2-F1
#
_cell.length_a   1.000
_cell.length_b   1.000
_cell.length_c   1.000
_cell.angle_alpha   90.00
_cell.angle_beta   90.00
_cell.angle_gamma   90.00
#
_symmetry.space_group_name_H-M   'P 1'
#
loop_
_entity.id
_entity.type
_entity.pdbx_description
1 polymer ?
#
loop_
_entity_poly.entity_id
_entity_poly.type
_entity_poly.pdbx_seq_one_letter_code
_entity_poly.pdbx_strand_id
1 'polypeptide(L)'
;MFGMTAYSLFYSTPAESDAKKETATTYSFEKKKTTKKKNAVQKALPDSNANDWNLVLVGPKNKIEKEVAESQLTTLSDNSHQVDSRIAKDYEEFSEAATEAGFPLVVISAFRSVDSQKEVFDTNVNGLISGNGMSEEDAIAKTKETITEPGYSEHHTGLAIDVVDQDWYNSYSSQVLDASYGDHPGAKWIAENAPKYGFIIRYLKDRQDITGITYEPWHIRYVVIGLAFVFSLHTLSNSGVENEPQEETLTRQQFIDQLAPHAKQLQQGYGVLPSIILGQAILESNWGQSQLASQYKNLFGIKASGDQPKVSLETKEYVNEQWITIQGDFKVYNSWEESLDDHTMLFVNGTNWDPQLYAGVLTATDYKQAAQALQTAGYATDPDYANKIISKPVREMDAMAENNAPEIMTELRKDIVRVPEVIQKASGIVIFGKKIRSIIFTTDIAIIRNTDADAVIAVYPFTPHPAITKSIIEAADIPVFSGVAGGLTHGSRSAYMGMFAESQGSIGVVVNGPTPVETIQAIEDVVDVPLIATVTSKYSKIEEKLAAGVDIINISAGKDTVDAVKHFRKMYPELPIIATGGPDEETIEATIDAGANAITYTPPSNGVLFSKKMEKYRKMEYDEGHQ
;
A
#
# COMPACT_ATOMS: atom_id res chain seq x y z
N MET A 1 -77.71 -14.84 14.19
CA MET A 1 -78.48 -13.59 14.33
C MET A 1 -77.57 -12.55 14.94
N PHE A 2 -77.15 -11.57 14.14
CA PHE A 2 -76.89 -10.17 14.49
C PHE A 2 -76.25 -9.56 13.25
N GLY A 3 -77.12 -9.01 12.39
CA GLY A 3 -76.69 -8.10 11.34
C GLY A 3 -76.69 -6.67 11.86
N MET A 4 -75.86 -5.83 11.27
CA MET A 4 -76.16 -4.45 10.90
C MET A 4 -75.16 -4.06 9.80
N THR A 5 -75.57 -3.85 8.56
CA THR A 5 -76.23 -2.67 7.95
C THR A 5 -75.19 -1.84 7.18
N ALA A 6 -75.53 -1.64 5.92
CA ALA A 6 -74.79 -0.99 4.87
C ALA A 6 -74.48 0.50 5.12
N TYR A 7 -73.38 0.96 4.51
CA TYR A 7 -73.36 2.23 3.79
C TYR A 7 -72.71 2.02 2.42
N SER A 8 -73.48 2.39 1.40
CA SER A 8 -73.13 2.52 0.00
C SER A 8 -72.56 3.92 -0.26
N LEU A 9 -71.63 4.04 -1.22
CA LEU A 9 -71.64 5.09 -2.23
C LEU A 9 -70.59 4.80 -3.31
N PHE A 10 -71.09 4.81 -4.54
CA PHE A 10 -70.43 4.52 -5.81
C PHE A 10 -69.48 5.64 -6.22
N TYR A 11 -68.32 5.30 -6.79
CA TYR A 11 -67.78 5.94 -7.99
C TYR A 11 -66.99 4.92 -8.82
N SER A 12 -67.05 5.12 -10.13
CA SER A 12 -66.91 4.18 -11.23
C SER A 12 -65.54 4.26 -11.93
N THR A 13 -64.85 3.11 -12.05
CA THR A 13 -64.24 2.50 -13.28
C THR A 13 -63.05 3.16 -14.03
N PRO A 14 -62.30 2.41 -14.90
CA PRO A 14 -61.51 1.19 -14.66
C PRO A 14 -60.12 1.22 -15.37
N ALA A 15 -59.35 0.13 -15.25
CA ALA A 15 -58.19 -0.31 -16.05
C ALA A 15 -56.91 0.55 -15.93
N GLU A 16 -55.73 0.02 -15.63
CA GLU A 16 -55.11 -1.19 -16.20
C GLU A 16 -54.10 -1.80 -15.21
N SER A 17 -53.88 -3.10 -15.38
CA SER A 17 -53.00 -3.97 -14.61
C SER A 17 -51.52 -3.66 -14.78
N ASP A 18 -50.75 -3.68 -13.69
CA ASP A 18 -49.58 -4.54 -13.57
C ASP A 18 -49.10 -4.65 -12.11
N ALA A 19 -49.09 -5.89 -11.62
CA ALA A 19 -48.59 -6.24 -10.31
C ALA A 19 -47.05 -6.32 -10.35
N LYS A 20 -46.37 -5.40 -9.66
CA LYS A 20 -45.00 -5.62 -9.18
C LYS A 20 -44.89 -5.29 -7.70
N LYS A 21 -44.17 -6.19 -7.05
CA LYS A 21 -44.03 -6.42 -5.62
C LYS A 21 -43.32 -5.28 -4.88
N GLU A 22 -43.83 -5.05 -3.67
CA GLU A 22 -43.12 -4.77 -2.42
C GLU A 22 -42.19 -3.54 -2.35
N THR A 23 -42.85 -2.41 -2.07
CA THR A 23 -42.57 -1.48 -0.96
C THR A 23 -41.22 -1.59 -0.23
N ALA A 24 -40.36 -0.60 -0.48
CA ALA A 24 -39.50 -0.02 0.54
C ALA A 24 -39.86 1.47 0.66
N THR A 25 -40.62 1.80 1.69
CA THR A 25 -41.03 3.17 2.01
C THR A 25 -39.87 3.92 2.64
N THR A 26 -39.71 5.14 2.13
CA THR A 26 -38.90 6.28 2.58
C THR A 26 -38.71 6.43 4.10
N TYR A 27 -37.44 6.60 4.50
CA TYR A 27 -37.07 7.37 5.69
C TYR A 27 -36.73 8.80 5.27
N SER A 28 -37.51 9.75 5.77
CA SER A 28 -37.23 11.18 5.75
C SER A 28 -36.50 11.56 7.04
N PHE A 29 -35.27 12.09 6.92
CA PHE A 29 -34.59 12.81 7.99
C PHE A 29 -34.35 14.26 7.56
N GLU A 30 -34.88 15.18 8.37
CA GLU A 30 -34.74 16.63 8.20
C GLU A 30 -33.27 17.07 8.19
N LYS A 31 -32.97 18.03 7.31
CA LYS A 31 -31.71 18.77 7.27
C LYS A 31 -31.49 19.52 8.59
N LYS A 32 -30.73 18.93 9.52
CA LYS A 32 -29.98 19.73 10.49
C LYS A 32 -28.88 20.46 9.73
N LYS A 33 -29.02 21.79 9.62
CA LYS A 33 -27.96 22.72 9.26
C LYS A 33 -26.84 22.61 10.30
N THR A 34 -25.90 21.70 10.11
CA THR A 34 -24.63 21.73 10.83
C THR A 34 -23.77 22.84 10.22
N THR A 35 -23.51 23.83 11.03
CA THR A 35 -22.64 24.98 10.77
C THR A 35 -21.28 24.46 10.27
N LYS A 36 -21.00 24.68 8.99
CA LYS A 36 -19.72 24.37 8.37
C LYS A 36 -18.61 25.08 9.16
N LYS A 37 -17.82 24.35 9.94
CA LYS A 37 -16.45 24.76 10.27
C LYS A 37 -15.60 24.67 8.99
N LYS A 38 -15.82 25.61 8.06
CA LYS A 38 -14.92 25.85 6.91
C LYS A 38 -13.90 26.97 7.20
N ASN A 39 -13.89 27.58 8.38
CA ASN A 39 -13.17 28.83 8.60
C ASN A 39 -11.74 28.72 9.14
N ALA A 40 -11.21 27.53 9.47
CA ALA A 40 -9.81 27.41 9.90
C ALA A 40 -8.84 27.26 8.71
N VAL A 41 -9.13 26.32 7.80
CA VAL A 41 -8.28 26.09 6.61
C VAL A 41 -8.33 27.28 5.64
N GLN A 42 -9.49 27.92 5.50
CA GLN A 42 -9.65 29.03 4.55
C GLN A 42 -8.96 30.33 4.97
N LYS A 43 -8.59 30.48 6.25
CA LYS A 43 -7.92 31.67 6.79
C LYS A 43 -6.39 31.66 6.61
N ALA A 44 -5.86 30.51 6.20
CA ALA A 44 -4.44 30.22 6.05
C ALA A 44 -4.00 30.19 4.56
N LEU A 45 -4.97 30.17 3.63
CA LEU A 45 -4.70 30.25 2.21
C LEU A 45 -4.36 31.70 1.84
N PRO A 46 -3.33 31.97 1.03
CA PRO A 46 -3.18 33.29 0.41
C PRO A 46 -4.47 33.63 -0.33
N ASP A 47 -4.81 34.92 -0.36
CA ASP A 47 -5.82 35.42 -1.30
C ASP A 47 -5.40 34.95 -2.69
N SER A 48 -6.16 34.02 -3.23
CA SER A 48 -5.87 33.33 -4.49
C SER A 48 -7.13 33.33 -5.32
N ASN A 49 -6.99 33.68 -6.58
CA ASN A 49 -8.05 33.56 -7.57
C ASN A 49 -7.78 32.28 -8.36
N ALA A 50 -8.83 31.49 -8.64
CA ALA A 50 -8.70 30.34 -9.53
C ALA A 50 -8.18 30.73 -10.94
N ASN A 51 -8.26 32.03 -11.29
CA ASN A 51 -7.72 32.60 -12.51
C ASN A 51 -6.27 33.13 -12.39
N ASP A 52 -5.60 32.93 -11.25
CA ASP A 52 -4.20 33.32 -11.10
C ASP A 52 -3.34 32.55 -12.10
N TRP A 53 -2.39 33.25 -12.72
CA TRP A 53 -1.57 32.69 -13.79
C TRP A 53 -0.78 31.44 -13.36
N ASN A 54 -0.44 31.34 -12.07
CA ASN A 54 0.27 30.22 -11.48
C ASN A 54 -0.66 29.10 -10.94
N LEU A 55 -1.97 29.28 -11.00
CA LEU A 55 -2.98 28.29 -10.59
C LEU A 55 -3.75 27.71 -11.79
N VAL A 56 -3.30 28.00 -13.02
CA VAL A 56 -3.84 27.38 -14.23
C VAL A 56 -3.77 25.86 -14.11
N LEU A 57 -4.92 25.21 -14.20
CA LEU A 57 -5.07 23.78 -14.08
C LEU A 57 -5.05 23.15 -15.48
N VAL A 58 -3.99 22.39 -15.77
CA VAL A 58 -3.86 21.60 -17.00
C VAL A 58 -3.65 20.15 -16.60
N GLY A 59 -4.19 19.22 -17.38
CA GLY A 59 -4.07 17.78 -17.11
C GLY A 59 -5.12 17.00 -17.88
N PRO A 60 -5.25 15.67 -17.72
CA PRO A 60 -6.08 14.81 -18.59
C PRO A 60 -7.56 15.22 -18.73
N LYS A 61 -8.10 15.98 -17.78
CA LYS A 61 -9.49 16.49 -17.78
C LYS A 61 -9.59 17.99 -18.09
N ASN A 62 -8.47 18.71 -18.18
CA ASN A 62 -8.41 20.16 -18.32
C ASN A 62 -7.42 20.53 -19.43
N LYS A 63 -7.95 20.86 -20.61
CA LYS A 63 -7.15 21.33 -21.74
C LYS A 63 -6.68 22.76 -21.48
N ILE A 64 -5.44 23.08 -21.83
CA ILE A 64 -4.92 24.43 -21.76
C ILE A 64 -5.72 25.37 -22.68
N GLU A 65 -6.14 26.52 -22.16
CA GLU A 65 -6.86 27.53 -22.94
C GLU A 65 -5.90 28.39 -23.78
N LYS A 66 -4.74 28.74 -23.22
CA LYS A 66 -3.71 29.55 -23.86
C LYS A 66 -2.32 29.15 -23.35
N GLU A 67 -1.40 28.92 -24.27
CA GLU A 67 0.02 28.68 -23.95
C GLU A 67 0.70 29.95 -23.42
N VAL A 68 1.79 29.77 -22.66
CA VAL A 68 2.67 30.90 -22.34
C VAL A 68 3.20 31.52 -23.64
N ALA A 69 3.16 32.84 -23.74
CA ALA A 69 3.63 33.52 -24.94
C ALA A 69 5.14 33.34 -25.09
N GLU A 70 5.62 33.16 -26.31
CA GLU A 70 7.05 33.02 -26.61
C GLU A 70 7.87 34.20 -26.03
N SER A 71 7.32 35.42 -26.04
CA SER A 71 7.94 36.61 -25.45
C SER A 71 8.04 36.59 -23.92
N GLN A 72 7.37 35.66 -23.24
CA GLN A 72 7.42 35.47 -21.80
C GLN A 72 8.33 34.30 -21.39
N LEU A 73 8.85 33.54 -22.34
CA LEU A 73 9.80 32.46 -22.08
C LEU A 73 11.21 33.03 -21.85
N THR A 74 11.97 32.38 -20.98
CA THR A 74 13.39 32.62 -20.81
C THR A 74 14.13 31.30 -20.72
N THR A 75 15.40 31.28 -21.15
CA THR A 75 16.25 30.09 -21.11
C THR A 75 16.95 30.01 -19.75
N LEU A 76 16.93 28.84 -19.12
CA LEU A 76 17.61 28.55 -17.86
C LEU A 76 19.14 28.52 -18.02
N SER A 77 19.89 28.48 -16.92
CA SER A 77 21.36 28.45 -16.88
C SER A 77 21.97 27.25 -17.61
N ASP A 78 21.20 26.20 -17.88
CA ASP A 78 21.64 25.05 -18.68
C ASP A 78 21.73 25.34 -20.20
N ASN A 79 21.32 26.54 -20.63
CA ASN A 79 21.33 27.02 -22.02
C ASN A 79 20.52 26.15 -23.00
N SER A 80 19.58 25.35 -22.50
CA SER A 80 18.81 24.40 -23.31
C SER A 80 17.31 24.45 -23.03
N HIS A 81 16.90 24.57 -21.77
CA HIS A 81 15.51 24.50 -21.37
C HIS A 81 14.92 25.89 -21.16
N GLN A 82 13.67 26.06 -21.59
CA GLN A 82 12.93 27.31 -21.41
C GLN A 82 11.81 27.14 -20.39
N VAL A 83 11.55 28.20 -19.62
CA VAL A 83 10.45 28.29 -18.66
C VAL A 83 9.78 29.65 -18.77
N ASP A 84 8.63 29.82 -18.12
CA ASP A 84 8.08 31.15 -17.92
C ASP A 84 9.08 32.02 -17.15
N SER A 85 9.42 33.19 -17.71
CA SER A 85 10.38 34.13 -17.14
C SER A 85 10.09 34.51 -15.69
N ARG A 86 8.82 34.41 -15.25
CA ARG A 86 8.42 34.70 -13.87
C ARG A 86 8.89 33.66 -12.86
N ILE A 87 9.18 32.43 -13.29
CA ILE A 87 9.61 31.33 -12.39
C ILE A 87 11.12 31.07 -12.45
N ALA A 88 11.81 31.63 -13.44
CA ALA A 88 13.22 31.35 -13.69
C ALA A 88 14.09 31.66 -12.48
N LYS A 89 13.91 32.82 -11.84
CA LYS A 89 14.68 33.20 -10.65
C LYS A 89 14.53 32.19 -9.51
N ASP A 90 13.30 31.79 -9.22
CA ASP A 90 13.00 30.87 -8.12
C ASP A 90 13.54 29.46 -8.41
N TYR A 91 13.51 29.04 -9.68
CA TYR A 91 14.12 27.78 -10.09
C TYR A 91 15.65 27.78 -9.97
N GLU A 92 16.32 28.87 -10.38
CA GLU A 92 17.78 28.98 -10.27
C GLU A 92 18.22 28.97 -8.80
N GLU A 93 17.50 29.68 -7.91
CA GLU A 93 17.75 29.62 -6.46
C GLU A 93 17.50 28.21 -5.88
N PHE A 94 16.47 27.51 -6.36
CA PHE A 94 16.22 26.12 -5.99
C PHE A 94 17.35 25.17 -6.44
N SER A 95 17.82 25.33 -7.67
CA SER A 95 18.91 24.53 -8.25
C SER A 95 20.25 24.74 -7.55
N GLU A 96 20.55 25.99 -7.17
CA GLU A 96 21.74 26.33 -6.37
C GLU A 96 21.68 25.67 -4.98
N ALA A 97 20.54 25.78 -4.28
CA ALA A 97 20.36 25.15 -2.98
C ALA A 97 20.44 23.62 -3.03
N ALA A 98 19.94 23.00 -4.12
CA ALA A 98 20.07 21.56 -4.33
C ALA A 98 21.53 21.15 -4.52
N THR A 99 22.30 21.95 -5.27
CA THR A 99 23.74 21.76 -5.46
C THR A 99 24.50 21.86 -4.14
N GLU A 100 24.20 22.86 -3.30
CA GLU A 100 24.79 23.01 -1.96
C GLU A 100 24.44 21.84 -1.03
N ALA A 101 23.25 21.27 -1.15
CA ALA A 101 22.82 20.10 -0.40
C ALA A 101 23.43 18.76 -0.90
N GLY A 102 24.22 18.79 -1.98
CA GLY A 102 24.83 17.60 -2.56
C GLY A 102 23.98 16.89 -3.61
N PHE A 103 22.93 17.54 -4.12
CA PHE A 103 22.02 17.02 -5.15
C PHE A 103 21.95 17.97 -6.37
N PRO A 104 23.05 18.15 -7.15
CA PRO A 104 23.00 19.02 -8.33
C PRO A 104 21.89 18.57 -9.27
N LEU A 105 21.04 19.50 -9.74
CA LEU A 105 19.88 19.15 -10.55
C LEU A 105 20.23 19.05 -12.04
N VAL A 106 19.57 18.12 -12.72
CA VAL A 106 19.56 17.96 -14.17
C VAL A 106 18.12 18.14 -14.65
N VAL A 107 17.90 19.13 -15.52
CA VAL A 107 16.61 19.33 -16.19
C VAL A 107 16.48 18.33 -17.32
N ILE A 108 15.38 17.57 -17.33
CA ILE A 108 15.06 16.59 -18.36
C ILE A 108 14.09 17.16 -19.39
N SER A 109 13.15 17.99 -18.92
CA SER A 109 12.17 18.66 -19.77
C SER A 109 11.60 19.88 -19.04
N ALA A 110 11.23 20.92 -19.79
CA ALA A 110 10.63 22.14 -19.26
C ALA A 110 9.47 22.59 -20.17
N PHE A 111 9.42 23.86 -20.61
CA PHE A 111 8.40 24.30 -21.56
C PHE A 111 8.41 23.46 -22.85
N ARG A 112 7.22 23.07 -23.28
CA ARG A 112 6.99 22.41 -24.57
C ARG A 112 5.70 22.95 -25.14
N SER A 113 5.73 23.47 -26.37
CA SER A 113 4.52 23.98 -27.02
C SER A 113 3.53 22.85 -27.33
N VAL A 114 2.26 23.18 -27.58
CA VAL A 114 1.23 22.23 -28.05
C VAL A 114 1.65 21.61 -29.38
N ASP A 115 2.25 22.39 -30.27
CA ASP A 115 2.75 21.90 -31.55
C ASP A 115 3.93 20.94 -31.35
N SER A 116 4.89 21.27 -30.48
CA SER A 116 6.00 20.36 -30.15
C SER A 116 5.52 19.09 -29.44
N GLN A 117 4.51 19.18 -28.56
CA GLN A 117 3.88 18.00 -27.96
C GLN A 117 3.15 17.15 -28.99
N LYS A 118 2.53 17.78 -29.99
CA LYS A 118 1.94 17.06 -31.12
C LYS A 118 2.99 16.30 -31.89
N GLU A 119 4.16 16.88 -32.15
CA GLU A 119 5.27 16.17 -32.77
C GLU A 119 5.74 14.98 -31.92
N VAL A 120 5.90 15.14 -30.61
CA VAL A 120 6.27 14.05 -29.69
C VAL A 120 5.20 12.94 -29.66
N PHE A 121 3.93 13.32 -29.58
CA PHE A 121 2.79 12.41 -29.58
C PHE A 121 2.70 11.64 -30.91
N ASP A 122 2.74 12.35 -32.04
CA ASP A 122 2.67 11.77 -33.38
C ASP A 122 3.92 10.90 -33.66
N THR A 123 5.11 11.30 -33.21
CA THR A 123 6.33 10.49 -33.34
C THR A 123 6.22 9.18 -32.57
N ASN A 124 5.68 9.21 -31.35
CA ASN A 124 5.47 7.99 -30.56
C ASN A 124 4.41 7.07 -31.21
N VAL A 125 3.27 7.64 -31.63
CA VAL A 125 2.21 6.91 -32.36
C VAL A 125 2.78 6.26 -33.62
N ASN A 126 3.51 7.02 -34.45
CA ASN A 126 4.12 6.50 -35.68
C ASN A 126 5.20 5.43 -35.39
N GLY A 127 5.97 5.59 -34.30
CA GLY A 127 6.92 4.59 -33.83
C GLY A 127 6.24 3.28 -33.44
N LEU A 128 5.10 3.35 -32.75
CA LEU A 128 4.31 2.17 -32.38
C LEU A 128 3.65 1.50 -33.60
N ILE A 129 3.16 2.29 -34.56
CA ILE A 129 2.58 1.76 -35.81
C ILE A 129 3.66 1.05 -36.64
N SER A 130 4.80 1.70 -36.87
CA SER A 130 5.88 1.17 -37.73
C SER A 130 6.67 0.04 -37.09
N GLY A 131 6.92 0.09 -35.77
CA GLY A 131 7.71 -0.90 -35.05
C GLY A 131 6.92 -2.16 -34.66
N ASN A 132 5.66 -2.00 -34.24
CA ASN A 132 4.88 -3.10 -33.67
C ASN A 132 3.69 -3.53 -34.54
N GLY A 133 3.44 -2.87 -35.68
CA GLY A 133 2.27 -3.15 -36.52
C GLY A 133 0.93 -2.85 -35.83
N MET A 134 0.93 -1.98 -34.82
CA MET A 134 -0.29 -1.57 -34.11
C MET A 134 -1.23 -0.82 -35.03
N SER A 135 -2.54 -0.97 -34.80
CA SER A 135 -3.54 -0.10 -35.40
C SER A 135 -3.35 1.33 -34.88
N GLU A 136 -3.78 2.32 -35.65
CA GLU A 136 -3.70 3.73 -35.22
C GLU A 136 -4.44 3.96 -33.89
N GLU A 137 -5.60 3.33 -33.69
CA GLU A 137 -6.39 3.43 -32.46
C GLU A 137 -5.65 2.86 -31.24
N ASP A 138 -5.04 1.68 -31.38
CA ASP A 138 -4.26 1.05 -30.30
C ASP A 138 -2.97 1.83 -30.02
N ALA A 139 -2.29 2.33 -31.05
CA ALA A 139 -1.10 3.15 -30.91
C ALA A 139 -1.40 4.46 -30.17
N ILE A 140 -2.54 5.11 -30.50
CA ILE A 140 -3.02 6.30 -29.80
C ILE A 140 -3.37 5.98 -28.34
N ALA A 141 -4.10 4.90 -28.08
CA ALA A 141 -4.45 4.49 -26.72
C ALA A 141 -3.19 4.19 -25.88
N LYS A 142 -2.22 3.47 -26.46
CA LYS A 142 -0.95 3.14 -25.82
C LYS A 142 -0.08 4.38 -25.57
N THR A 143 -0.04 5.31 -26.52
CA THR A 143 0.67 6.59 -26.36
C THR A 143 0.10 7.39 -25.20
N LYS A 144 -1.24 7.42 -25.02
CA LYS A 144 -1.90 8.13 -23.90
C LYS A 144 -1.60 7.55 -22.53
N GLU A 145 -1.05 6.33 -22.42
CA GLU A 145 -0.63 5.77 -21.14
C GLU A 145 0.62 6.46 -20.58
N THR A 146 1.47 7.03 -21.44
CA THR A 146 2.76 7.62 -21.04
C THR A 146 2.99 9.04 -21.55
N ILE A 147 2.24 9.49 -22.56
CA ILE A 147 2.37 10.81 -23.18
C ILE A 147 1.00 11.49 -23.21
N THR A 148 0.88 12.64 -22.55
CA THR A 148 -0.37 13.41 -22.54
C THR A 148 -0.71 13.94 -23.94
N GLU A 149 -1.99 13.97 -24.29
CA GLU A 149 -2.46 14.55 -25.56
C GLU A 149 -2.02 16.02 -25.72
N PRO A 150 -1.78 16.50 -26.95
CA PRO A 150 -1.47 17.90 -27.21
C PRO A 150 -2.53 18.84 -26.61
N GLY A 151 -2.08 19.77 -25.78
CA GLY A 151 -2.93 20.70 -25.04
C GLY A 151 -3.31 20.24 -23.63
N TYR A 152 -2.92 19.04 -23.19
CA TYR A 152 -3.25 18.53 -21.85
C TYR A 152 -2.02 18.38 -20.93
N SER A 153 -0.82 18.74 -21.41
CA SER A 153 0.41 18.73 -20.61
C SER A 153 0.61 20.03 -19.83
N GLU A 154 1.01 19.92 -18.56
CA GLU A 154 1.40 21.07 -17.75
C GLU A 154 2.63 21.82 -18.29
N HIS A 155 3.48 21.17 -19.10
CA HIS A 155 4.63 21.81 -19.77
C HIS A 155 4.24 22.96 -20.69
N HIS A 156 3.02 22.96 -21.25
CA HIS A 156 2.50 24.05 -22.12
C HIS A 156 2.38 25.40 -21.40
N THR A 157 2.35 25.38 -20.08
CA THR A 157 2.22 26.60 -19.26
C THR A 157 3.55 27.29 -19.00
N GLY A 158 4.68 26.62 -19.25
CA GLY A 158 6.01 27.09 -18.84
C GLY A 158 6.25 27.05 -17.33
N LEU A 159 5.35 26.45 -16.54
CA LEU A 159 5.40 26.39 -15.07
C LEU A 159 5.76 25.00 -14.52
N ALA A 160 6.01 24.04 -15.40
CA ALA A 160 6.35 22.67 -15.02
C ALA A 160 7.72 22.30 -15.57
N ILE A 161 8.52 21.63 -14.73
CA ILE A 161 9.88 21.20 -15.04
C ILE A 161 10.02 19.76 -14.54
N ASP A 162 10.57 18.87 -15.38
CA ASP A 162 11.00 17.54 -14.99
C ASP A 162 12.46 17.60 -14.57
N VAL A 163 12.74 17.33 -13.29
CA VAL A 163 14.09 17.43 -12.71
C VAL A 163 14.46 16.16 -11.95
N VAL A 164 15.75 15.79 -12.04
CA VAL A 164 16.37 14.74 -11.24
C VAL A 164 17.72 15.21 -10.73
N ASP A 165 18.30 14.54 -9.75
CA ASP A 165 19.69 14.80 -9.34
C ASP A 165 20.70 14.13 -10.28
N GLN A 166 21.90 14.70 -10.33
CA GLN A 166 22.99 14.31 -11.22
C GLN A 166 23.43 12.86 -11.02
N ASP A 167 23.40 12.35 -9.77
CA ASP A 167 23.82 10.98 -9.47
C ASP A 167 22.86 9.96 -10.08
N TRP A 168 21.55 10.23 -9.93
CA TRP A 168 20.51 9.46 -10.62
C TRP A 168 20.64 9.54 -12.15
N TYR A 169 20.79 10.74 -12.69
CA TYR A 169 20.92 10.95 -14.14
C TYR A 169 22.10 10.16 -14.74
N ASN A 170 23.24 10.15 -14.05
CA ASN A 170 24.43 9.42 -14.47
C ASN A 170 24.24 7.90 -14.41
N SER A 171 23.49 7.41 -13.42
CA SER A 171 23.28 5.98 -13.17
C SER A 171 22.21 5.36 -14.07
N TYR A 172 21.24 6.16 -14.54
CA TYR A 172 20.03 5.68 -15.23
C TYR A 172 19.78 6.35 -16.60
N SER A 173 20.84 6.68 -17.34
CA SER A 173 20.78 7.45 -18.61
C SER A 173 19.80 6.92 -19.68
N SER A 174 19.48 5.62 -19.70
CA SER A 174 18.50 5.04 -20.65
C SER A 174 17.05 5.19 -20.21
N GLN A 175 16.78 5.39 -18.92
CA GLN A 175 15.43 5.49 -18.35
C GLN A 175 15.46 6.40 -17.10
N VAL A 176 15.65 7.69 -17.34
CA VAL A 176 15.82 8.69 -16.28
C VAL A 176 14.50 8.95 -15.54
N LEU A 177 13.38 8.97 -16.23
CA LEU A 177 12.06 9.26 -15.65
C LEU A 177 11.37 7.95 -15.25
N ASP A 178 11.58 7.52 -14.01
CA ASP A 178 11.01 6.30 -13.44
C ASP A 178 10.56 6.48 -12.00
N ALA A 179 9.41 5.91 -11.63
CA ALA A 179 8.78 6.09 -10.32
C ALA A 179 9.69 5.69 -9.13
N SER A 180 10.63 4.76 -9.35
CA SER A 180 11.64 4.37 -8.35
C SER A 180 12.60 5.51 -7.97
N TYR A 181 12.72 6.55 -8.80
CA TYR A 181 13.47 7.75 -8.45
C TYR A 181 13.01 8.36 -7.11
N GLY A 182 11.71 8.25 -6.79
CA GLY A 182 11.13 8.82 -5.57
C GLY A 182 11.72 8.30 -4.26
N ASP A 183 12.38 7.15 -4.27
CA ASP A 183 13.04 6.59 -3.09
C ASP A 183 14.51 7.04 -2.96
N HIS A 184 15.07 7.67 -4.01
CA HIS A 184 16.42 8.23 -4.06
C HIS A 184 16.58 9.42 -3.09
N PRO A 185 17.74 9.57 -2.42
CA PRO A 185 17.97 10.70 -1.51
C PRO A 185 17.72 12.07 -2.14
N GLY A 186 18.13 12.27 -3.40
CA GLY A 186 17.90 13.55 -4.10
C GLY A 186 16.42 13.82 -4.37
N ALA A 187 15.63 12.80 -4.74
CA ALA A 187 14.18 12.97 -4.94
C ALA A 187 13.46 13.34 -3.64
N LYS A 188 13.84 12.73 -2.52
CA LYS A 188 13.29 13.07 -1.18
C LYS A 188 13.63 14.51 -0.81
N TRP A 189 14.88 14.92 -1.05
CA TRP A 189 15.31 16.30 -0.80
C TRP A 189 14.52 17.30 -1.65
N ILE A 190 14.31 17.02 -2.95
CA ILE A 190 13.49 17.84 -3.85
C ILE A 190 12.06 17.95 -3.29
N ALA A 191 11.43 16.84 -2.93
CA ALA A 191 10.06 16.84 -2.41
C ALA A 191 9.90 17.67 -1.13
N GLU A 192 10.91 17.66 -0.25
CA GLU A 192 10.92 18.42 1.00
C GLU A 192 11.24 19.91 0.81
N ASN A 193 12.08 20.27 -0.18
CA ASN A 193 12.64 21.63 -0.30
C ASN A 193 12.06 22.46 -1.44
N ALA A 194 11.54 21.84 -2.52
CA ALA A 194 10.90 22.54 -3.63
C ALA A 194 9.80 23.54 -3.19
N PRO A 195 8.96 23.25 -2.17
CA PRO A 195 7.94 24.20 -1.71
C PRO A 195 8.48 25.54 -1.20
N LYS A 196 9.74 25.59 -0.75
CA LYS A 196 10.40 26.84 -0.30
C LYS A 196 10.62 27.82 -1.46
N TYR A 197 10.67 27.31 -2.68
CA TYR A 197 10.92 28.05 -3.92
C TYR A 197 9.67 28.14 -4.80
N GLY A 198 8.49 27.86 -4.24
CA GLY A 198 7.22 27.91 -4.97
C GLY A 198 6.94 26.71 -5.86
N PHE A 199 7.67 25.60 -5.71
CA PHE A 199 7.46 24.38 -6.48
C PHE A 199 6.84 23.26 -5.64
N ILE A 200 6.03 22.40 -6.25
CA ILE A 200 5.51 21.18 -5.61
C ILE A 200 5.74 19.97 -6.50
N ILE A 201 5.90 18.79 -5.91
CA ILE A 201 5.72 17.54 -6.64
C ILE A 201 4.26 17.43 -7.04
N ARG A 202 3.98 17.49 -8.34
CA ARG A 202 2.60 17.60 -8.85
C ARG A 202 1.80 16.32 -8.72
N TYR A 203 2.44 15.19 -8.96
CA TYR A 203 1.83 13.87 -9.03
C TYR A 203 2.39 13.00 -7.91
N LEU A 204 1.70 13.00 -6.76
CA LEU A 204 2.08 12.26 -5.54
C LEU A 204 1.67 10.79 -5.61
N LYS A 205 2.32 9.93 -4.79
CA LYS A 205 1.87 8.56 -4.53
C LYS A 205 0.40 8.58 -4.07
N ASP A 206 -0.38 7.61 -4.54
CA ASP A 206 -1.80 7.41 -4.15
C ASP A 206 -2.72 8.62 -4.36
N ARG A 207 -2.47 9.40 -5.43
CA ARG A 207 -3.30 10.56 -5.84
C ARG A 207 -3.72 10.54 -7.32
N GLN A 208 -3.48 9.43 -8.03
CA GLN A 208 -3.84 9.27 -9.45
C GLN A 208 -5.36 9.41 -9.68
N ASP A 209 -6.19 9.05 -8.71
CA ASP A 209 -7.65 9.21 -8.74
C ASP A 209 -8.08 10.68 -8.89
N ILE A 210 -7.27 11.60 -8.34
CA ILE A 210 -7.47 13.05 -8.43
C ILE A 210 -6.82 13.61 -9.69
N THR A 211 -5.55 13.29 -9.95
CA THR A 211 -4.74 13.93 -11.02
C THR A 211 -4.98 13.31 -12.40
N GLY A 212 -5.35 12.04 -12.46
CA GLY A 212 -5.40 11.25 -13.70
C GLY A 212 -4.03 10.79 -14.21
N ILE A 213 -2.94 11.12 -13.53
CA ILE A 213 -1.56 10.78 -13.90
C ILE A 213 -0.91 10.00 -12.76
N THR A 214 -0.10 8.99 -13.09
CA THR A 214 0.63 8.16 -12.12
C THR A 214 1.67 8.97 -11.33
N TYR A 215 2.29 8.37 -10.32
CA TYR A 215 3.33 9.01 -9.53
C TYR A 215 4.54 9.43 -10.39
N GLU A 216 4.93 10.70 -10.32
CA GLU A 216 6.08 11.28 -11.04
C GLU A 216 6.92 12.13 -10.07
N PRO A 217 7.89 11.52 -9.36
CA PRO A 217 8.75 12.21 -8.38
C PRO A 217 9.65 13.31 -8.96
N TRP A 218 9.76 13.41 -10.28
CA TRP A 218 10.57 14.42 -10.98
C TRP A 218 9.76 15.65 -11.41
N HIS A 219 8.44 15.56 -11.48
CA HIS A 219 7.60 16.60 -12.09
C HIS A 219 7.26 17.69 -11.06
N ILE A 220 8.06 18.76 -11.06
CA ILE A 220 7.83 19.93 -10.22
C ILE A 220 6.94 20.94 -10.93
N ARG A 221 5.91 21.40 -10.22
CA ARG A 221 4.97 22.42 -10.69
C ARG A 221 5.08 23.68 -9.85
N TYR A 222 5.29 24.82 -10.51
CA TYR A 222 5.27 26.11 -9.85
C TYR A 222 3.86 26.52 -9.47
N VAL A 223 3.66 26.78 -8.18
CA VAL A 223 2.48 27.38 -7.57
C VAL A 223 2.99 28.38 -6.54
N VAL A 224 2.68 29.67 -6.72
CA VAL A 224 2.96 30.68 -5.69
C VAL A 224 2.13 30.36 -4.47
N ILE A 225 2.75 29.59 -3.60
CA ILE A 225 2.34 29.34 -2.24
C ILE A 225 3.05 30.44 -1.47
N GLY A 226 2.34 31.52 -1.12
CA GLY A 226 2.92 32.54 -0.24
C GLY A 226 3.52 31.86 0.99
N LEU A 227 4.59 32.42 1.58
CA LEU A 227 5.21 31.85 2.79
C LEU A 227 4.17 31.48 3.85
N ALA A 228 3.04 32.20 3.95
CA ALA A 228 1.90 31.85 4.80
C ALA A 228 1.25 30.48 4.52
N PHE A 229 1.24 29.97 3.28
CA PHE A 229 0.81 28.62 2.93
C PHE A 229 1.95 27.61 2.97
N VAL A 230 3.23 27.97 2.75
CA VAL A 230 4.35 27.07 3.11
C VAL A 230 4.28 26.82 4.61
N PHE A 231 4.15 27.88 5.42
CA PHE A 231 3.88 27.82 6.85
C PHE A 231 2.53 27.21 7.16
N SER A 232 1.46 27.34 6.36
CA SER A 232 0.19 26.65 6.67
C SER A 232 0.24 25.17 6.33
N LEU A 233 1.02 24.74 5.34
CA LEU A 233 1.35 23.34 5.12
C LEU A 233 2.31 22.87 6.21
N HIS A 234 3.26 23.71 6.64
CA HIS A 234 4.13 23.50 7.80
C HIS A 234 3.41 23.70 9.14
N THR A 235 2.19 24.25 9.23
CA THR A 235 1.44 24.45 10.49
C THR A 235 0.17 23.61 10.52
N LEU A 236 -0.24 23.04 9.38
CA LEU A 236 -1.09 21.86 9.28
C LEU A 236 -0.25 20.58 9.37
N SER A 237 1.04 20.65 9.09
CA SER A 237 2.04 19.61 9.40
C SER A 237 2.73 19.85 10.75
N ASN A 238 2.98 21.10 11.16
CA ASN A 238 3.54 21.49 12.47
C ASN A 238 2.66 22.56 13.15
N SER A 239 1.40 22.24 13.43
CA SER A 239 0.81 22.79 14.66
C SER A 239 1.57 22.12 15.81
N GLY A 240 2.75 22.66 16.06
CA GLY A 240 3.83 22.11 16.86
C GLY A 240 4.91 23.18 16.91
N VAL A 241 4.59 24.23 17.67
CA VAL A 241 5.50 25.28 18.13
C VAL A 241 6.76 24.65 18.71
N GLU A 242 7.91 25.20 18.31
CA GLU A 242 9.25 25.11 18.91
C GLU A 242 9.52 23.92 19.84
N ASN A 243 10.49 23.11 19.41
CA ASN A 243 11.28 22.26 20.27
C ASN A 243 11.90 23.06 21.44
N GLU A 244 11.19 23.20 22.55
CA GLU A 244 11.60 22.43 23.72
C GLU A 244 11.02 21.03 23.56
N PRO A 245 11.80 19.97 23.86
CA PRO A 245 11.75 18.69 23.16
C PRO A 245 10.30 18.24 22.97
N GLN A 246 9.83 18.31 21.73
CA GLN A 246 8.53 17.75 21.36
C GLN A 246 8.64 16.27 21.71
N GLU A 247 7.96 15.82 22.76
CA GLU A 247 7.68 14.40 22.94
C GLU A 247 7.11 13.96 21.60
N GLU A 248 7.89 13.15 20.86
CA GLU A 248 7.50 12.63 19.56
C GLU A 248 6.08 12.13 19.71
N THR A 249 5.12 12.77 19.03
CA THR A 249 3.75 12.26 19.03
C THR A 249 3.83 10.90 18.38
N LEU A 250 3.81 9.89 19.24
CA LEU A 250 3.97 8.50 18.89
C LEU A 250 3.09 8.21 17.69
N THR A 251 3.68 7.78 16.57
CA THR A 251 2.88 7.37 15.42
C THR A 251 1.94 6.23 15.85
N ARG A 252 0.83 6.07 15.12
CA ARG A 252 -0.12 4.99 15.38
C ARG A 252 0.57 3.62 15.43
N GLN A 253 1.54 3.39 14.54
CA GLN A 253 2.31 2.16 14.52
C GLN A 253 3.26 2.06 15.72
N GLN A 254 4.01 3.12 16.05
CA GLN A 254 4.87 3.12 17.24
C GLN A 254 4.09 2.87 18.55
N PHE A 255 2.84 3.34 18.67
CA PHE A 255 1.97 3.04 19.81
C PHE A 255 1.67 1.55 19.93
N ILE A 256 1.34 0.92 18.81
CA ILE A 256 1.12 -0.52 18.76
C ILE A 256 2.44 -1.24 19.07
N ASP A 257 3.53 -0.88 18.41
CA ASP A 257 4.85 -1.53 18.54
C ASP A 257 5.38 -1.46 19.97
N GLN A 258 5.14 -0.36 20.68
CA GLN A 258 5.57 -0.19 22.07
C GLN A 258 4.81 -1.12 23.01
N LEU A 259 3.50 -1.27 22.84
CA LEU A 259 2.65 -2.04 23.76
C LEU A 259 2.48 -3.51 23.36
N ALA A 260 2.69 -3.84 22.08
CA ALA A 260 2.50 -5.17 21.52
C ALA A 260 3.29 -6.27 22.25
N PRO A 261 4.59 -6.10 22.58
CA PRO A 261 5.35 -7.14 23.28
C PRO A 261 4.75 -7.47 24.64
N HIS A 262 4.38 -6.45 25.42
CA HIS A 262 3.79 -6.64 26.74
C HIS A 262 2.37 -7.22 26.67
N ALA A 263 1.56 -6.77 25.72
CA ALA A 263 0.24 -7.35 25.48
C ALA A 263 0.32 -8.85 25.10
N LYS A 264 1.31 -9.25 24.28
CA LYS A 264 1.58 -10.67 23.98
C LYS A 264 2.03 -11.45 25.21
N GLN A 265 2.86 -10.87 26.07
CA GLN A 265 3.26 -11.49 27.34
C GLN A 265 2.04 -11.72 28.26
N LEU A 266 1.14 -10.74 28.34
CA LEU A 266 -0.10 -10.84 29.12
C LEU A 266 -1.06 -11.90 28.57
N GLN A 267 -1.12 -12.07 27.26
CA GLN A 267 -1.84 -13.18 26.65
C GLN A 267 -1.28 -14.53 27.09
N GLN A 268 0.05 -14.71 27.08
CA GLN A 268 0.68 -15.96 27.49
C GLN A 268 0.45 -16.25 28.99
N GLY A 269 0.46 -15.22 29.83
CA GLY A 269 0.28 -15.36 31.28
C GLY A 269 -1.17 -15.55 31.71
N TYR A 270 -2.12 -14.87 31.05
CA TYR A 270 -3.49 -14.71 31.54
C TYR A 270 -4.59 -15.00 30.51
N GLY A 271 -4.25 -15.21 29.25
CA GLY A 271 -5.19 -15.54 28.18
C GLY A 271 -5.97 -14.36 27.59
N VAL A 272 -5.70 -13.12 28.02
CA VAL A 272 -6.35 -11.94 27.42
C VAL A 272 -5.74 -11.65 26.06
N LEU A 273 -6.58 -11.56 25.04
CA LEU A 273 -6.16 -11.34 23.65
C LEU A 273 -5.47 -9.96 23.45
N PRO A 274 -4.29 -9.89 22.82
CA PRO A 274 -3.59 -8.63 22.58
C PRO A 274 -4.41 -7.60 21.82
N SER A 275 -5.24 -8.03 20.86
CA SER A 275 -6.11 -7.13 20.12
C SER A 275 -7.17 -6.47 21.01
N ILE A 276 -7.58 -7.13 22.10
CA ILE A 276 -8.52 -6.56 23.07
C ILE A 276 -7.81 -5.54 23.94
N ILE A 277 -6.65 -5.90 24.48
CA ILE A 277 -5.83 -4.99 25.29
C ILE A 277 -5.53 -3.72 24.49
N LEU A 278 -5.03 -3.87 23.27
CA LEU A 278 -4.60 -2.76 22.44
C LEU A 278 -5.77 -2.04 21.78
N GLY A 279 -6.84 -2.76 21.42
CA GLY A 279 -8.06 -2.16 20.88
C GLY A 279 -8.71 -1.23 21.91
N GLN A 280 -8.76 -1.65 23.17
CA GLN A 280 -9.23 -0.81 24.28
C GLN A 280 -8.25 0.32 24.55
N ALA A 281 -6.95 0.06 24.61
CA ALA A 281 -5.95 1.11 24.80
C ALA A 281 -6.09 2.19 23.71
N ILE A 282 -6.16 1.81 22.43
CA ILE A 282 -6.35 2.74 21.31
C ILE A 282 -7.65 3.53 21.46
N LEU A 283 -8.76 2.86 21.80
CA LEU A 283 -10.07 3.51 21.92
C LEU A 283 -10.12 4.51 23.08
N GLU A 284 -9.64 4.10 24.25
CA GLU A 284 -9.78 4.84 25.52
C GLU A 284 -8.71 5.93 25.67
N SER A 285 -7.50 5.69 25.17
CA SER A 285 -6.40 6.65 25.27
C SER A 285 -6.25 7.57 24.06
N ASN A 286 -7.02 7.34 22.99
CA ASN A 286 -6.80 7.97 21.68
C ASN A 286 -5.33 7.81 21.23
N TRP A 287 -4.84 6.57 21.14
CA TRP A 287 -3.45 6.28 20.76
C TRP A 287 -2.41 6.85 21.74
N GLY A 288 -2.70 6.80 23.04
CA GLY A 288 -1.84 7.34 24.09
C GLY A 288 -1.89 8.86 24.24
N GLN A 289 -2.65 9.56 23.40
CA GLN A 289 -2.65 11.03 23.31
C GLN A 289 -3.60 11.72 24.30
N SER A 290 -4.51 10.98 24.95
CA SER A 290 -5.36 11.57 25.99
C SER A 290 -4.49 12.11 27.13
N GLN A 291 -4.93 13.17 27.80
CA GLN A 291 -4.18 13.73 28.94
C GLN A 291 -3.92 12.65 30.00
N LEU A 292 -4.92 11.80 30.25
CA LEU A 292 -4.81 10.71 31.23
C LEU A 292 -3.75 9.67 30.84
N ALA A 293 -3.65 9.33 29.55
CA ALA A 293 -2.67 8.36 29.05
C ALA A 293 -1.27 8.93 28.92
N SER A 294 -1.14 10.13 28.35
CA SER A 294 0.16 10.75 28.08
C SER A 294 0.87 11.18 29.38
N GLN A 295 0.17 11.88 30.27
CA GLN A 295 0.77 12.45 31.49
C GLN A 295 0.76 11.51 32.68
N TYR A 296 -0.27 10.67 32.82
CA TYR A 296 -0.47 9.82 33.99
C TYR A 296 -0.39 8.33 33.70
N LYS A 297 -0.02 7.99 32.45
CA LYS A 297 0.21 6.62 31.96
C LYS A 297 -0.97 5.67 32.16
N ASN A 298 -2.18 6.19 32.32
CA ASN A 298 -3.41 5.40 32.48
C ASN A 298 -4.16 5.33 31.16
N LEU A 299 -4.07 4.18 30.48
CA LEU A 299 -4.60 3.98 29.13
C LEU A 299 -6.11 3.70 29.09
N PHE A 300 -6.69 3.23 30.20
CA PHE A 300 -8.04 2.64 30.23
C PHE A 300 -9.01 3.37 31.15
N GLY A 301 -8.63 4.52 31.71
CA GLY A 301 -9.50 5.26 32.63
C GLY A 301 -9.71 4.58 33.98
N ILE A 302 -8.75 3.78 34.45
CA ILE A 302 -8.89 3.02 35.72
C ILE A 302 -8.96 4.01 36.90
N LYS A 303 -10.01 3.89 37.71
CA LYS A 303 -10.22 4.75 38.90
C LYS A 303 -9.29 4.33 40.04
N ALA A 304 -8.78 5.31 40.78
CA ALA A 304 -7.96 5.05 41.95
C ALA A 304 -8.81 4.54 43.12
N SER A 305 -8.23 3.68 43.96
CA SER A 305 -8.85 3.19 45.19
C SER A 305 -7.93 3.43 46.40
N GLY A 306 -8.52 3.70 47.56
CA GLY A 306 -7.78 3.96 48.79
C GLY A 306 -6.78 5.11 48.65
N ASP A 307 -5.54 4.87 49.09
CA ASP A 307 -4.44 5.83 49.07
C ASP A 307 -3.56 5.74 47.80
N GLN A 308 -4.06 5.07 46.73
CA GLN A 308 -3.33 4.99 45.46
C GLN A 308 -3.09 6.40 44.87
N PRO A 309 -1.93 6.63 44.23
CA PRO A 309 -1.68 7.86 43.49
C PRO A 309 -2.79 8.14 42.49
N LYS A 310 -3.35 9.35 42.53
CA LYS A 310 -4.53 9.71 41.74
C LYS A 310 -4.47 11.13 41.18
N VAL A 311 -5.19 11.33 40.09
CA VAL A 311 -5.48 12.63 39.49
C VAL A 311 -6.99 12.76 39.27
N SER A 312 -7.56 13.92 39.59
CA SER A 312 -8.97 14.22 39.33
C SER A 312 -9.10 14.94 37.99
N LEU A 313 -9.84 14.36 37.04
CA LEU A 313 -10.08 14.92 35.71
C LEU A 313 -11.58 14.85 35.35
N GLU A 314 -12.03 15.72 34.45
CA GLU A 314 -13.36 15.63 33.87
C GLU A 314 -13.50 14.41 32.96
N THR A 315 -14.62 13.68 33.08
CA THR A 315 -14.97 12.53 32.23
C THR A 315 -16.44 12.58 31.81
N LYS A 316 -16.77 11.88 30.72
CA LYS A 316 -18.13 11.81 30.17
C LYS A 316 -18.74 10.44 30.43
N GLU A 317 -19.94 10.42 30.97
CA GLU A 317 -20.72 9.20 31.21
C GLU A 317 -22.04 9.27 30.44
N TYR A 318 -22.52 8.13 29.95
CA TYR A 318 -23.82 8.03 29.29
C TYR A 318 -24.87 7.54 30.28
N VAL A 319 -25.74 8.45 30.72
CA VAL A 319 -26.77 8.18 31.74
C VAL A 319 -28.11 8.68 31.20
N ASN A 320 -29.16 7.86 31.28
CA ASN A 320 -30.52 8.21 30.80
C ASN A 320 -30.53 8.77 29.36
N GLU A 321 -29.84 8.09 28.45
CA GLU A 321 -29.74 8.46 27.03
C GLU A 321 -29.04 9.81 26.76
N GLN A 322 -28.30 10.35 27.73
CA GLN A 322 -27.58 11.62 27.60
C GLN A 322 -26.15 11.52 28.11
N TRP A 323 -25.24 12.22 27.43
CA TRP A 323 -23.86 12.42 27.89
C TRP A 323 -23.80 13.52 28.94
N ILE A 324 -23.30 13.20 30.12
CA ILE A 324 -23.03 14.17 31.20
C ILE A 324 -21.54 14.23 31.50
N THR A 325 -21.03 15.39 31.94
CA THR A 325 -19.65 15.56 32.41
C THR A 325 -19.61 15.49 33.93
N ILE A 326 -18.75 14.64 34.48
CA ILE A 326 -18.52 14.48 35.91
C ILE A 326 -17.02 14.50 36.21
N GLN A 327 -16.64 14.66 37.49
CA GLN A 327 -15.25 14.48 37.94
C GLN A 327 -14.97 13.01 38.22
N GLY A 328 -13.84 12.50 37.72
CA GLY A 328 -13.35 11.15 37.97
C GLY A 328 -11.96 11.17 38.62
N ASP A 329 -11.79 10.39 39.68
CA ASP A 329 -10.50 10.16 40.34
C ASP A 329 -9.80 8.97 39.68
N PHE A 330 -8.84 9.25 38.81
CA PHE A 330 -8.12 8.24 38.03
C PHE A 330 -6.78 7.86 38.67
N LYS A 331 -6.43 6.58 38.60
CA LYS A 331 -5.14 6.07 39.07
C LYS A 331 -3.99 6.60 38.20
N VAL A 332 -2.86 6.89 38.81
CA VAL A 332 -1.61 7.30 38.14
C VAL A 332 -0.64 6.13 38.15
N TYR A 333 -0.01 5.85 37.00
CA TYR A 333 0.97 4.77 36.82
C TYR A 333 2.36 5.32 36.48
N ASN A 334 3.40 4.52 36.71
CA ASN A 334 4.77 4.88 36.32
C ASN A 334 5.03 4.59 34.83
N SER A 335 4.33 3.62 34.24
CA SER A 335 4.50 3.23 32.85
C SER A 335 3.18 2.72 32.24
N TRP A 336 3.11 2.60 30.92
CA TRP A 336 1.93 2.05 30.26
C TRP A 336 1.78 0.55 30.51
N GLU A 337 2.89 -0.17 30.70
CA GLU A 337 2.92 -1.58 31.05
C GLU A 337 2.20 -1.84 32.38
N GLU A 338 2.42 -1.02 33.41
CA GLU A 338 1.66 -1.13 34.68
C GLU A 338 0.15 -0.91 34.48
N SER A 339 -0.23 -0.01 33.56
CA SER A 339 -1.65 0.20 33.21
C SER A 339 -2.24 -1.01 32.48
N LEU A 340 -1.46 -1.69 31.63
CA LEU A 340 -1.84 -2.94 30.96
C LEU A 340 -1.99 -4.10 31.94
N ASP A 341 -1.09 -4.19 32.94
CA ASP A 341 -1.15 -5.20 33.99
C ASP A 341 -2.43 -5.08 34.82
N ASP A 342 -2.73 -3.88 35.31
CA ASP A 342 -3.93 -3.59 36.09
C ASP A 342 -5.23 -3.86 35.29
N HIS A 343 -5.24 -3.46 34.01
CA HIS A 343 -6.35 -3.74 33.09
C HIS A 343 -6.55 -5.24 32.90
N THR A 344 -5.47 -5.99 32.70
CA THR A 344 -5.52 -7.45 32.58
C THR A 344 -6.03 -8.08 33.88
N MET A 345 -5.58 -7.59 35.04
CA MET A 345 -6.01 -8.10 36.35
C MET A 345 -7.49 -7.87 36.64
N LEU A 346 -8.11 -6.83 36.06
CA LEU A 346 -9.56 -6.65 36.11
C LEU A 346 -10.29 -7.82 35.42
N PHE A 347 -9.79 -8.31 34.29
CA PHE A 347 -10.40 -9.44 33.59
C PHE A 347 -10.15 -10.76 34.30
N VAL A 348 -8.95 -10.95 34.85
CA VAL A 348 -8.56 -12.17 35.56
C VAL A 348 -9.31 -12.32 36.88
N ASN A 349 -9.43 -11.23 37.66
CA ASN A 349 -10.01 -11.28 39.00
C ASN A 349 -11.49 -10.88 39.04
N GLY A 350 -12.01 -10.29 37.96
CA GLY A 350 -13.32 -9.68 37.94
C GLY A 350 -13.42 -8.46 38.86
N THR A 351 -14.62 -8.22 39.37
CA THR A 351 -14.90 -7.12 40.30
C THR A 351 -15.15 -7.65 41.72
N ASN A 352 -15.10 -6.77 42.73
CA ASN A 352 -15.37 -7.16 44.12
C ASN A 352 -16.76 -7.78 44.35
N TRP A 353 -17.74 -7.44 43.49
CA TRP A 353 -19.10 -7.96 43.59
C TRP A 353 -19.36 -9.15 42.67
N ASP A 354 -18.60 -9.27 41.58
CA ASP A 354 -18.65 -10.40 40.66
C ASP A 354 -17.24 -10.72 40.12
N PRO A 355 -16.56 -11.70 40.75
CA PRO A 355 -15.25 -12.18 40.31
C PRO A 355 -15.27 -12.89 38.95
N GLN A 356 -16.44 -13.26 38.42
CA GLN A 356 -16.57 -13.96 37.13
C GLN A 356 -17.06 -13.05 36.01
N LEU A 357 -17.28 -11.76 36.27
CA LEU A 357 -17.89 -10.82 35.34
C LEU A 357 -17.26 -10.84 33.93
N TYR A 358 -15.94 -11.04 33.85
CA TYR A 358 -15.19 -11.05 32.60
C TYR A 358 -14.71 -12.45 32.15
N ALA A 359 -15.24 -13.53 32.73
CA ALA A 359 -14.85 -14.89 32.34
C ALA A 359 -15.07 -15.18 30.84
N GLY A 360 -16.11 -14.57 30.24
CA GLY A 360 -16.36 -14.65 28.79
C GLY A 360 -15.27 -14.01 27.92
N VAL A 361 -14.55 -13.00 28.45
CA VAL A 361 -13.44 -12.35 27.76
C VAL A 361 -12.21 -13.28 27.72
N LEU A 362 -11.93 -13.96 28.84
CA LEU A 362 -10.79 -14.89 28.98
C LEU A 362 -10.97 -16.19 28.17
N THR A 363 -12.22 -16.59 27.93
CA THR A 363 -12.56 -17.84 27.24
C THR A 363 -12.86 -17.67 25.75
N ALA A 364 -12.90 -16.42 25.27
CA ALA A 364 -13.18 -16.12 23.87
C ALA A 364 -12.06 -16.64 22.96
N THR A 365 -12.43 -17.26 21.85
CA THR A 365 -11.48 -17.81 20.87
C THR A 365 -10.98 -16.78 19.86
N ASP A 366 -11.64 -15.63 19.78
CA ASP A 366 -11.30 -14.54 18.88
C ASP A 366 -11.73 -13.18 19.48
N TYR A 367 -11.16 -12.10 18.94
CA TYR A 367 -11.43 -10.74 19.42
C TYR A 367 -12.87 -10.29 19.26
N LYS A 368 -13.62 -10.81 18.27
CA LYS A 368 -15.02 -10.42 18.08
C LYS A 368 -15.86 -10.97 19.22
N GLN A 369 -15.63 -12.22 19.60
CA GLN A 369 -16.26 -12.84 20.76
C GLN A 369 -15.85 -12.14 22.05
N ALA A 370 -14.56 -11.84 22.23
CA ALA A 370 -14.08 -11.14 23.42
C ALA A 370 -14.67 -9.73 23.55
N ALA A 371 -14.75 -8.97 22.45
CA ALA A 371 -15.37 -7.65 22.42
C ALA A 371 -16.87 -7.71 22.76
N GLN A 372 -17.60 -8.73 22.26
CA GLN A 372 -18.99 -8.94 22.63
C GLN A 372 -19.17 -9.38 24.09
N ALA A 373 -18.23 -10.16 24.63
CA ALA A 373 -18.22 -10.51 26.04
C ALA A 373 -18.03 -9.26 26.94
N LEU A 374 -17.16 -8.31 26.53
CA LEU A 374 -17.01 -7.02 27.22
C LEU A 374 -18.31 -6.21 27.23
N GLN A 375 -19.00 -6.14 26.08
CA GLN A 375 -20.30 -5.47 25.98
C GLN A 375 -21.35 -6.12 26.89
N THR A 376 -21.41 -7.45 26.88
CA THR A 376 -22.35 -8.24 27.70
C THR A 376 -22.08 -8.08 29.19
N ALA A 377 -20.80 -8.00 29.58
CA ALA A 377 -20.36 -7.74 30.94
C ALA A 377 -20.63 -6.30 31.43
N GLY A 378 -21.10 -5.41 30.54
CA GLY A 378 -21.35 -4.01 30.87
C GLY A 378 -20.07 -3.22 31.14
N TYR A 379 -18.96 -3.56 30.47
CA TYR A 379 -17.67 -2.87 30.66
C TYR A 379 -17.79 -1.36 30.41
N ALA A 380 -18.51 -0.96 29.37
CA ALA A 380 -18.77 0.43 29.01
C ALA A 380 -20.28 0.69 28.88
N THR A 381 -20.70 1.91 29.20
CA THR A 381 -22.09 2.38 29.01
C THR A 381 -22.45 2.64 27.54
N ASP A 382 -21.44 2.64 26.67
CA ASP A 382 -21.56 2.82 25.23
C ASP A 382 -22.17 1.57 24.56
N PRO A 383 -23.34 1.68 23.88
CA PRO A 383 -23.99 0.54 23.23
C PRO A 383 -23.22 0.01 22.00
N ASP A 384 -22.30 0.78 21.43
CA ASP A 384 -21.51 0.39 20.26
C ASP A 384 -20.07 -0.01 20.63
N TYR A 385 -19.79 -0.22 21.91
CA TYR A 385 -18.44 -0.42 22.41
C TYR A 385 -17.73 -1.60 21.73
N ALA A 386 -18.39 -2.77 21.65
CA ALA A 386 -17.83 -3.94 20.97
C ALA A 386 -17.43 -3.64 19.50
N ASN A 387 -18.31 -2.95 18.76
CA ASN A 387 -18.07 -2.60 17.37
C ASN A 387 -16.89 -1.63 17.22
N LYS A 388 -16.73 -0.69 18.17
CA LYS A 388 -15.60 0.25 18.18
C LYS A 388 -14.27 -0.46 18.40
N ILE A 389 -14.22 -1.47 19.28
CA ILE A 389 -13.03 -2.30 19.49
C ILE A 389 -12.72 -3.12 18.22
N ILE A 390 -13.72 -3.81 17.67
CA ILE A 390 -13.59 -4.60 16.43
C ILE A 390 -13.11 -3.73 15.24
N SER A 391 -13.44 -2.43 15.25
CA SER A 391 -13.01 -1.50 14.20
C SER A 391 -11.53 -1.11 14.26
N LYS A 392 -10.81 -1.37 15.36
CA LYS A 392 -9.41 -0.95 15.54
C LYS A 392 -8.43 -1.78 14.68
N PRO A 393 -7.31 -1.18 14.24
CA PRO A 393 -6.33 -1.85 13.37
C PRO A 393 -5.37 -2.73 14.19
N VAL A 394 -5.91 -3.65 15.00
CA VAL A 394 -5.13 -4.61 15.82
C VAL A 394 -5.64 -6.04 15.67
N ARG A 395 -6.49 -6.28 14.67
CA ARG A 395 -7.17 -7.58 14.44
C ARG A 395 -6.20 -8.72 14.17
N GLU A 396 -5.07 -8.41 13.53
CA GLU A 396 -4.03 -9.37 13.17
C GLU A 396 -3.20 -9.81 14.38
N MET A 397 -3.27 -9.08 15.50
CA MET A 397 -2.45 -9.39 16.67
C MET A 397 -2.87 -10.70 17.36
N ASP A 398 -4.13 -11.09 17.21
CA ASP A 398 -4.65 -12.36 17.75
C ASP A 398 -4.50 -13.52 16.77
N ALA A 399 -4.28 -13.24 15.49
CA ALA A 399 -3.97 -14.27 14.50
C ALA A 399 -2.62 -14.95 14.79
N MET A 400 -1.90 -14.45 15.79
CA MET A 400 -0.68 -15.01 16.36
C MET A 400 -0.97 -15.84 17.62
N ALA A 401 -2.10 -16.56 17.69
CA ALA A 401 -2.04 -17.92 18.24
C ALA A 401 -1.16 -18.74 17.28
N GLU A 402 0.13 -18.39 17.27
CA GLU A 402 1.19 -18.97 16.49
C GLU A 402 0.99 -20.48 16.60
N ASN A 403 0.78 -21.11 15.46
CA ASN A 403 1.19 -22.49 15.32
C ASN A 403 2.71 -22.46 15.52
N ASN A 404 3.12 -22.42 16.79
CA ASN A 404 4.49 -22.34 17.28
C ASN A 404 5.15 -23.68 16.96
N ALA A 405 5.30 -23.94 15.67
CA ALA A 405 6.21 -24.93 15.18
C ALA A 405 7.57 -24.51 15.76
N PRO A 406 8.23 -25.38 16.55
CA PRO A 406 9.53 -25.05 17.09
C PRO A 406 10.48 -24.65 15.95
N GLU A 407 10.91 -23.40 15.94
CA GLU A 407 11.87 -22.91 14.96
C GLU A 407 13.29 -23.33 15.40
N ILE A 408 14.05 -23.92 14.49
CA ILE A 408 15.45 -24.30 14.73
C ILE A 408 16.34 -23.47 13.82
N MET A 409 17.09 -22.54 14.40
CA MET A 409 18.08 -21.71 13.71
C MET A 409 19.45 -21.81 14.37
N THR A 410 20.51 -21.49 13.62
CA THR A 410 21.89 -21.44 14.13
C THR A 410 22.44 -20.03 13.96
N GLU A 411 23.46 -19.65 14.75
CA GLU A 411 24.12 -18.33 14.64
C GLU A 411 24.53 -17.97 13.21
N LEU A 412 24.98 -18.95 12.42
CA LEU A 412 25.44 -18.75 11.04
C LEU A 412 24.29 -18.66 10.02
N ARG A 413 23.05 -18.96 10.42
CA ARG A 413 21.86 -18.99 9.57
C ARG A 413 20.77 -17.99 10.01
N LYS A 414 21.06 -17.10 10.96
CA LYS A 414 20.06 -16.11 11.44
C LYS A 414 19.68 -15.09 10.37
N ASP A 415 20.58 -14.79 9.44
CA ASP A 415 20.42 -13.76 8.41
C ASP A 415 19.92 -14.30 7.06
N ILE A 416 19.11 -15.37 7.04
CA ILE A 416 18.48 -15.83 5.79
C ILE A 416 17.43 -14.83 5.29
N VAL A 417 17.14 -14.87 3.99
CA VAL A 417 16.05 -14.11 3.39
C VAL A 417 14.73 -14.72 3.84
N ARG A 418 13.96 -13.97 4.63
CA ARG A 418 12.62 -14.38 5.07
C ARG A 418 11.55 -13.82 4.14
N VAL A 419 10.59 -14.66 3.78
CA VAL A 419 9.36 -14.22 3.11
C VAL A 419 8.40 -13.63 4.15
N PRO A 420 7.57 -12.63 3.79
CA PRO A 420 6.58 -12.08 4.71
C PRO A 420 5.63 -13.15 5.28
N GLU A 421 5.42 -13.13 6.60
CA GLU A 421 4.63 -14.16 7.30
C GLU A 421 3.17 -14.22 6.83
N VAL A 422 2.63 -13.09 6.35
CA VAL A 422 1.29 -12.99 5.77
C VAL A 422 1.06 -13.98 4.62
N ILE A 423 2.12 -14.42 3.90
CA ILE A 423 2.03 -15.43 2.85
C ILE A 423 1.53 -16.79 3.39
N GLN A 424 1.70 -17.07 4.68
CA GLN A 424 1.18 -18.28 5.32
C GLN A 424 -0.36 -18.36 5.29
N LYS A 425 -1.06 -17.23 5.13
CA LYS A 425 -2.53 -17.18 4.94
C LYS A 425 -2.97 -17.80 3.60
N ALA A 426 -2.07 -17.88 2.61
CA ALA A 426 -2.38 -18.45 1.31
C ALA A 426 -2.74 -19.94 1.41
N SER A 427 -3.68 -20.40 0.57
CA SER A 427 -4.15 -21.79 0.60
C SER A 427 -3.03 -22.80 0.33
N GLY A 428 -2.03 -22.37 -0.43
CA GLY A 428 -0.98 -23.18 -1.03
C GLY A 428 -1.47 -23.98 -2.25
N ILE A 429 -0.53 -24.39 -3.08
CA ILE A 429 -0.72 -25.38 -4.16
C ILE A 429 0.03 -26.65 -3.75
N VAL A 430 -0.62 -27.81 -3.81
CA VAL A 430 0.03 -29.09 -3.49
C VAL A 430 0.56 -29.70 -4.79
N ILE A 431 1.89 -29.71 -4.95
CA ILE A 431 2.57 -30.28 -6.12
C ILE A 431 3.42 -31.45 -5.64
N PHE A 432 3.16 -32.66 -6.15
CA PHE A 432 3.84 -33.91 -5.75
C PHE A 432 3.93 -34.10 -4.23
N GLY A 433 2.85 -33.76 -3.51
CA GLY A 433 2.74 -33.87 -2.05
C GLY A 433 3.39 -32.73 -1.25
N LYS A 434 4.04 -31.77 -1.91
CA LYS A 434 4.61 -30.57 -1.28
C LYS A 434 3.64 -29.41 -1.38
N LYS A 435 3.33 -28.78 -0.25
CA LYS A 435 2.45 -27.60 -0.20
C LYS A 435 3.29 -26.34 -0.37
N ILE A 436 3.06 -25.61 -1.46
CA ILE A 436 3.81 -24.41 -1.84
C ILE A 436 2.90 -23.19 -1.65
N ARG A 437 3.23 -22.32 -0.70
CA ARG A 437 2.55 -21.01 -0.50
C ARG A 437 3.43 -19.86 -0.92
N SER A 438 4.72 -19.93 -0.63
CA SER A 438 5.71 -18.89 -0.88
C SER A 438 6.69 -19.31 -1.97
N ILE A 439 6.85 -18.47 -2.98
CA ILE A 439 7.74 -18.73 -4.12
C ILE A 439 8.69 -17.55 -4.27
N ILE A 440 9.99 -17.77 -4.07
CA ILE A 440 10.98 -16.70 -4.24
C ILE A 440 11.31 -16.51 -5.72
N PHE A 441 11.22 -15.28 -6.20
CA PHE A 441 11.56 -14.91 -7.58
C PHE A 441 12.97 -14.33 -7.65
N THR A 442 13.92 -15.18 -8.02
CA THR A 442 15.33 -14.80 -8.16
C THR A 442 16.11 -15.87 -8.92
N THR A 443 17.26 -15.48 -9.47
CA THR A 443 18.28 -16.39 -10.00
C THR A 443 19.59 -16.32 -9.20
N ASP A 444 19.61 -15.57 -8.09
CA ASP A 444 20.79 -15.43 -7.23
C ASP A 444 20.95 -16.69 -6.36
N ILE A 445 22.00 -17.46 -6.63
CA ILE A 445 22.31 -18.72 -5.96
C ILE A 445 22.49 -18.54 -4.44
N ALA A 446 23.04 -17.42 -3.98
CA ALA A 446 23.25 -17.19 -2.55
C ALA A 446 21.91 -16.96 -1.83
N ILE A 447 20.99 -16.22 -2.46
CA ILE A 447 19.63 -16.02 -1.95
C ILE A 447 18.85 -17.34 -1.97
N ILE A 448 18.92 -18.08 -3.08
CA ILE A 448 18.23 -19.37 -3.27
C ILE A 448 18.62 -20.38 -2.19
N ARG A 449 19.90 -20.39 -1.76
CA ARG A 449 20.41 -21.29 -0.72
C ARG A 449 20.13 -20.81 0.72
N ASN A 450 19.69 -19.57 0.89
CA ASN A 450 19.53 -18.92 2.19
C ASN A 450 18.19 -18.19 2.24
N THR A 451 17.11 -18.93 2.03
CA THR A 451 15.73 -18.45 2.09
C THR A 451 14.86 -19.44 2.85
N ASP A 452 13.75 -18.98 3.41
CA ASP A 452 12.70 -19.81 4.01
C ASP A 452 11.49 -20.05 3.08
N ALA A 453 11.55 -19.60 1.83
CA ALA A 453 10.49 -19.82 0.84
C ALA A 453 10.25 -21.32 0.55
N ASP A 454 9.01 -21.68 0.21
CA ASP A 454 8.64 -23.07 -0.10
C ASP A 454 9.18 -23.56 -1.46
N ALA A 455 9.43 -22.64 -2.40
CA ALA A 455 9.96 -22.94 -3.74
C ALA A 455 10.66 -21.72 -4.39
N VAL A 456 11.41 -21.96 -5.48
CA VAL A 456 12.01 -20.93 -6.35
C VAL A 456 11.28 -20.88 -7.68
N ILE A 457 11.01 -19.69 -8.22
CA ILE A 457 10.66 -19.50 -9.63
C ILE A 457 11.79 -18.79 -10.36
N ALA A 458 12.50 -19.52 -11.20
CA ALA A 458 13.70 -19.09 -11.91
C ALA A 458 13.36 -18.63 -13.34
N VAL A 459 12.86 -17.40 -13.44
CA VAL A 459 12.50 -16.75 -14.70
C VAL A 459 13.36 -15.50 -14.90
N TYR A 460 13.89 -15.30 -16.11
CA TYR A 460 14.81 -14.20 -16.44
C TYR A 460 14.65 -13.77 -17.91
N PRO A 461 15.01 -12.53 -18.28
CA PRO A 461 14.73 -11.95 -19.60
C PRO A 461 15.73 -12.37 -20.71
N PHE A 462 16.43 -13.50 -20.53
CA PHE A 462 17.40 -14.02 -21.49
C PHE A 462 16.95 -15.40 -21.98
N THR A 463 17.48 -15.85 -23.13
CA THR A 463 17.24 -17.21 -23.61
C THR A 463 17.63 -18.23 -22.55
N PRO A 464 16.74 -19.18 -22.19
CA PRO A 464 17.06 -20.24 -21.24
C PRO A 464 18.31 -21.01 -21.65
N HIS A 465 19.21 -21.24 -20.70
CA HIS A 465 20.47 -21.94 -20.94
C HIS A 465 20.65 -23.11 -19.95
N PRO A 466 21.01 -24.33 -20.39
CA PRO A 466 21.15 -25.50 -19.53
C PRO A 466 22.05 -25.29 -18.31
N ALA A 467 23.14 -24.53 -18.47
CA ALA A 467 24.04 -24.20 -17.36
C ALA A 467 23.34 -23.42 -16.24
N ILE A 468 22.47 -22.45 -16.57
CA ILE A 468 21.75 -21.64 -15.57
C ILE A 468 20.74 -22.52 -14.83
N THR A 469 19.93 -23.28 -15.57
CA THR A 469 18.95 -24.21 -15.00
C THR A 469 19.62 -25.23 -14.08
N LYS A 470 20.69 -25.87 -14.54
CA LYS A 470 21.45 -26.82 -13.72
C LYS A 470 22.01 -26.17 -12.46
N SER A 471 22.66 -25.01 -12.57
CA SER A 471 23.26 -24.33 -11.41
C SER A 471 22.24 -23.93 -10.36
N ILE A 472 21.05 -23.48 -10.77
CA ILE A 472 19.96 -23.13 -9.84
C ILE A 472 19.43 -24.38 -9.14
N ILE A 473 19.12 -25.44 -9.88
CA ILE A 473 18.58 -26.68 -9.30
C ILE A 473 19.61 -27.36 -8.38
N GLU A 474 20.88 -27.36 -8.76
CA GLU A 474 21.97 -27.92 -7.95
C GLU A 474 22.19 -27.12 -6.65
N ALA A 475 22.01 -25.80 -6.69
CA ALA A 475 22.14 -24.95 -5.52
C ALA A 475 20.91 -24.99 -4.60
N ALA A 476 19.70 -25.11 -5.13
CA ALA A 476 18.48 -25.05 -4.34
C ALA A 476 18.34 -26.28 -3.43
N ASP A 477 18.01 -26.07 -2.16
CA ASP A 477 17.53 -27.11 -1.24
C ASP A 477 15.99 -27.18 -1.18
N ILE A 478 15.32 -26.29 -1.90
CA ILE A 478 13.88 -26.21 -2.08
C ILE A 478 13.50 -26.47 -3.55
N PRO A 479 12.24 -26.87 -3.85
CA PRO A 479 11.77 -27.09 -5.21
C PRO A 479 11.97 -25.88 -6.15
N VAL A 480 12.25 -26.16 -7.43
CA VAL A 480 12.50 -25.13 -8.45
C VAL A 480 11.49 -25.26 -9.61
N PHE A 481 10.91 -24.14 -10.01
CA PHE A 481 10.22 -23.95 -11.27
C PHE A 481 11.14 -23.24 -12.26
N SER A 482 11.39 -23.85 -13.41
CA SER A 482 12.38 -23.36 -14.38
C SER A 482 11.73 -22.64 -15.55
N GLY A 483 12.17 -21.43 -15.88
CA GLY A 483 11.77 -20.72 -17.10
C GLY A 483 12.36 -21.39 -18.35
N VAL A 484 11.52 -21.82 -19.29
CA VAL A 484 11.93 -22.59 -20.49
C VAL A 484 11.48 -21.98 -21.81
N ALA A 485 10.53 -21.06 -21.79
CA ALA A 485 10.01 -20.39 -22.99
C ALA A 485 9.68 -18.91 -22.73
N GLY A 486 9.54 -18.13 -23.80
CA GLY A 486 9.09 -16.74 -23.77
C GLY A 486 8.98 -16.15 -25.17
N GLY A 487 8.89 -14.81 -25.27
CA GLY A 487 8.71 -14.12 -26.56
C GLY A 487 9.79 -14.40 -27.60
N LEU A 488 11.03 -14.65 -27.17
CA LEU A 488 12.18 -14.91 -28.07
C LEU A 488 12.51 -16.40 -28.23
N THR A 489 12.08 -17.26 -27.30
CA THR A 489 12.42 -18.69 -27.29
C THR A 489 11.14 -19.51 -27.29
N HIS A 490 10.86 -20.13 -28.43
CA HIS A 490 9.61 -20.85 -28.68
C HIS A 490 9.86 -22.15 -29.47
N GLY A 491 8.82 -22.96 -29.68
CA GLY A 491 8.86 -24.22 -30.41
C GLY A 491 9.78 -25.29 -29.78
N SER A 492 10.40 -26.12 -30.63
CA SER A 492 11.19 -27.29 -30.21
C SER A 492 12.33 -26.97 -29.23
N ARG A 493 12.96 -25.79 -29.32
CA ARG A 493 13.97 -25.36 -28.35
C ARG A 493 13.41 -25.27 -26.93
N SER A 494 12.17 -24.81 -26.79
CA SER A 494 11.51 -24.69 -25.48
C SER A 494 11.15 -26.06 -24.92
N ALA A 495 10.68 -26.97 -25.78
CA ALA A 495 10.42 -28.37 -25.44
C ALA A 495 11.69 -29.09 -24.93
N TYR A 496 12.83 -28.92 -25.63
CA TYR A 496 14.11 -29.47 -25.17
C TYR A 496 14.57 -28.87 -23.83
N MET A 497 14.36 -27.58 -23.62
CA MET A 497 14.68 -26.94 -22.33
C MET A 497 13.75 -27.42 -21.22
N GLY A 498 12.47 -27.66 -21.51
CA GLY A 498 11.50 -28.29 -20.61
C GLY A 498 11.95 -29.67 -20.15
N MET A 499 12.22 -30.56 -21.10
CA MET A 499 12.71 -31.91 -20.82
C MET A 499 14.07 -31.91 -20.10
N PHE A 500 14.95 -30.97 -20.43
CA PHE A 500 16.20 -30.78 -19.69
C PHE A 500 15.94 -30.38 -18.24
N ALA A 501 15.10 -29.37 -18.00
CA ALA A 501 14.78 -28.90 -16.65
C ALA A 501 14.15 -30.01 -15.79
N GLU A 502 13.19 -30.75 -16.35
CA GLU A 502 12.61 -31.93 -15.72
C GLU A 502 13.69 -32.96 -15.36
N SER A 503 14.58 -33.31 -16.31
CA SER A 503 15.66 -34.28 -16.07
C SER A 503 16.65 -33.86 -14.97
N GLN A 504 16.77 -32.56 -14.70
CA GLN A 504 17.60 -32.03 -13.61
C GLN A 504 16.86 -32.01 -12.27
N GLY A 505 15.55 -32.23 -12.24
CA GLY A 505 14.73 -32.23 -11.02
C GLY A 505 13.85 -30.99 -10.83
N SER A 506 13.60 -30.21 -11.88
CA SER A 506 12.59 -29.12 -11.84
C SER A 506 11.21 -29.72 -11.55
N ILE A 507 10.47 -29.13 -10.60
CA ILE A 507 9.12 -29.62 -10.23
C ILE A 507 8.00 -29.08 -11.11
N GLY A 508 8.36 -28.22 -12.05
CA GLY A 508 7.48 -27.61 -13.03
C GLY A 508 8.26 -26.70 -13.96
N VAL A 509 7.66 -26.33 -15.07
CA VAL A 509 8.27 -25.51 -16.12
C VAL A 509 7.43 -24.27 -16.37
N VAL A 510 8.08 -23.13 -16.57
CA VAL A 510 7.43 -21.83 -16.71
C VAL A 510 7.62 -21.30 -18.12
N VAL A 511 6.51 -20.86 -18.73
CA VAL A 511 6.49 -20.18 -20.02
C VAL A 511 6.13 -18.70 -19.81
N ASN A 512 7.03 -17.80 -20.21
CA ASN A 512 6.85 -16.36 -20.05
C ASN A 512 5.90 -15.80 -21.12
N GLY A 513 5.15 -14.75 -20.81
CA GLY A 513 4.36 -14.04 -21.82
C GLY A 513 5.26 -13.18 -22.74
N PRO A 514 5.02 -13.13 -24.06
CA PRO A 514 4.08 -13.93 -24.86
C PRO A 514 4.72 -15.26 -25.31
N THR A 515 4.09 -16.40 -25.00
CA THR A 515 4.46 -17.72 -25.56
C THR A 515 3.33 -18.22 -26.47
N PRO A 516 3.60 -18.60 -27.73
CA PRO A 516 2.59 -19.18 -28.64
C PRO A 516 2.01 -20.49 -28.12
N VAL A 517 0.73 -20.76 -28.42
CA VAL A 517 0.01 -21.96 -27.98
C VAL A 517 0.68 -23.24 -28.51
N GLU A 518 1.23 -23.20 -29.73
CA GLU A 518 1.95 -24.33 -30.34
C GLU A 518 3.23 -24.68 -29.56
N THR A 519 3.83 -23.70 -28.88
CA THR A 519 5.00 -23.94 -28.02
C THR A 519 4.60 -24.58 -26.71
N ILE A 520 3.46 -24.18 -26.15
CA ILE A 520 2.89 -24.80 -24.95
C ILE A 520 2.60 -26.28 -25.24
N GLN A 521 1.91 -26.57 -26.36
CA GLN A 521 1.64 -27.94 -26.78
C GLN A 521 2.93 -28.75 -27.01
N ALA A 522 3.95 -28.15 -27.65
CA ALA A 522 5.22 -28.85 -27.87
C ALA A 522 5.98 -29.19 -26.58
N ILE A 523 5.79 -28.40 -25.51
CA ILE A 523 6.36 -28.69 -24.18
C ILE A 523 5.53 -29.77 -23.49
N GLU A 524 4.20 -29.63 -23.50
CA GLU A 524 3.25 -30.60 -22.94
C GLU A 524 3.44 -32.00 -23.52
N ASP A 525 3.71 -32.10 -24.83
CA ASP A 525 3.91 -33.37 -25.50
C ASP A 525 5.16 -34.16 -25.01
N VAL A 526 6.09 -33.52 -24.28
CA VAL A 526 7.38 -34.13 -23.91
C VAL A 526 7.76 -34.02 -22.43
N VAL A 527 7.03 -33.27 -21.61
CA VAL A 527 7.35 -33.00 -20.20
C VAL A 527 6.22 -33.51 -19.29
N ASP A 528 6.53 -34.21 -18.20
CA ASP A 528 5.56 -34.77 -17.23
C ASP A 528 5.61 -34.03 -15.87
N VAL A 529 5.82 -32.72 -15.91
CA VAL A 529 5.76 -31.83 -14.74
C VAL A 529 4.87 -30.61 -15.04
N PRO A 530 4.22 -30.01 -14.02
CA PRO A 530 3.28 -28.92 -14.21
C PRO A 530 3.79 -27.78 -15.10
N LEU A 531 2.96 -27.39 -16.07
CA LEU A 531 3.23 -26.29 -16.99
C LEU A 531 2.58 -25.00 -16.48
N ILE A 532 3.42 -24.00 -16.15
CA ILE A 532 3.01 -22.72 -15.61
C ILE A 532 3.07 -21.65 -16.69
N ALA A 533 1.94 -21.01 -17.00
CA ALA A 533 1.91 -19.88 -17.92
C ALA A 533 1.88 -18.54 -17.21
N THR A 534 2.82 -17.66 -17.55
CA THR A 534 2.82 -16.29 -17.04
C THR A 534 1.75 -15.44 -17.74
N VAL A 535 0.97 -14.72 -16.93
CA VAL A 535 -0.15 -13.87 -17.31
C VAL A 535 0.16 -12.45 -16.87
N THR A 536 0.24 -11.52 -17.84
CA THR A 536 0.69 -10.14 -17.58
C THR A 536 -0.46 -9.14 -17.46
N SER A 537 -1.69 -9.53 -17.80
CA SER A 537 -2.89 -8.71 -17.62
C SER A 537 -4.16 -9.57 -17.64
N LYS A 538 -5.28 -8.99 -17.18
CA LYS A 538 -6.63 -9.59 -17.28
C LYS A 538 -7.10 -9.85 -18.72
N TYR A 539 -6.47 -9.21 -19.72
CA TYR A 539 -6.79 -9.40 -21.14
C TYR A 539 -6.07 -10.59 -21.77
N SER A 540 -5.19 -11.25 -21.02
CA SER A 540 -4.47 -12.42 -21.51
C SER A 540 -5.46 -13.54 -21.84
N LYS A 541 -5.42 -14.03 -23.09
CA LYS A 541 -6.20 -15.18 -23.52
C LYS A 541 -5.63 -16.45 -22.89
N ILE A 542 -6.14 -16.82 -21.73
CA ILE A 542 -5.67 -18.03 -21.01
C ILE A 542 -6.41 -19.29 -21.44
N GLU A 543 -7.64 -19.18 -21.97
CA GLU A 543 -8.47 -20.33 -22.36
C GLU A 543 -7.74 -21.25 -23.36
N GLU A 544 -7.16 -20.67 -24.42
CA GLU A 544 -6.38 -21.43 -25.41
C GLU A 544 -5.12 -22.06 -24.83
N LYS A 545 -4.51 -21.43 -23.80
CA LYS A 545 -3.32 -21.95 -23.13
C LYS A 545 -3.66 -23.10 -22.17
N LEU A 546 -4.75 -22.98 -21.42
CA LEU A 546 -5.29 -24.04 -20.57
C LEU A 546 -5.67 -25.26 -21.42
N ALA A 547 -6.30 -25.03 -22.58
CA ALA A 547 -6.64 -26.08 -23.52
C ALA A 547 -5.40 -26.80 -24.11
N ALA A 548 -4.23 -26.14 -24.13
CA ALA A 548 -2.97 -26.68 -24.63
C ALA A 548 -2.08 -27.34 -23.55
N GLY A 549 -2.56 -27.47 -22.31
CA GLY A 549 -1.85 -28.20 -21.24
C GLY A 549 -1.35 -27.36 -20.07
N VAL A 550 -1.67 -26.05 -19.99
CA VAL A 550 -1.27 -25.25 -18.81
C VAL A 550 -2.06 -25.68 -17.57
N ASP A 551 -1.34 -26.10 -16.52
CA ASP A 551 -1.91 -26.49 -15.23
C ASP A 551 -2.12 -25.32 -14.27
N ILE A 552 -1.22 -24.34 -14.31
CA ILE A 552 -1.13 -23.25 -13.33
C ILE A 552 -0.92 -21.93 -14.07
N ILE A 553 -1.58 -20.87 -13.63
CA ILE A 553 -1.25 -19.51 -14.11
C ILE A 553 -0.42 -18.75 -13.08
N ASN A 554 0.63 -18.08 -13.56
CA ASN A 554 1.44 -17.15 -12.77
C ASN A 554 1.08 -15.71 -13.17
N ILE A 555 0.33 -15.00 -12.34
CA ILE A 555 -0.12 -13.64 -12.60
C ILE A 555 0.96 -12.65 -12.16
N SER A 556 1.50 -11.91 -13.12
CA SER A 556 2.52 -10.87 -12.93
C SER A 556 2.06 -9.59 -13.63
N ALA A 557 0.99 -8.98 -13.13
CA ALA A 557 0.34 -7.81 -13.74
C ALA A 557 0.66 -6.49 -13.02
N GLY A 558 1.74 -6.46 -12.23
CA GLY A 558 2.15 -5.28 -11.46
C GLY A 558 1.03 -4.80 -10.53
N LYS A 559 0.69 -3.51 -10.61
CA LYS A 559 -0.41 -2.90 -9.82
C LYS A 559 -1.78 -3.53 -10.06
N ASP A 560 -2.01 -4.13 -11.23
CA ASP A 560 -3.30 -4.73 -11.60
C ASP A 560 -3.38 -6.22 -11.21
N THR A 561 -2.40 -6.74 -10.44
CA THR A 561 -2.36 -8.16 -10.05
C THR A 561 -3.58 -8.58 -9.28
N VAL A 562 -4.00 -7.82 -8.27
CA VAL A 562 -5.21 -8.11 -7.46
C VAL A 562 -6.45 -8.19 -8.35
N ASP A 563 -6.60 -7.27 -9.30
CA ASP A 563 -7.74 -7.25 -10.22
C ASP A 563 -7.70 -8.40 -11.22
N ALA A 564 -6.52 -8.75 -11.73
CA ALA A 564 -6.34 -9.89 -12.61
C ALA A 564 -6.65 -11.22 -11.88
N VAL A 565 -6.21 -11.38 -10.63
CA VAL A 565 -6.52 -12.55 -9.80
C VAL A 565 -8.04 -12.67 -9.60
N LYS A 566 -8.73 -11.59 -9.19
CA LYS A 566 -10.19 -11.57 -9.04
C LYS A 566 -10.90 -11.95 -10.33
N HIS A 567 -10.44 -11.40 -11.46
CA HIS A 567 -11.01 -11.66 -12.77
C HIS A 567 -10.93 -13.15 -13.13
N PHE A 568 -9.74 -13.75 -13.06
CA PHE A 568 -9.54 -15.15 -13.41
C PHE A 568 -10.13 -16.11 -12.39
N ARG A 569 -10.06 -15.82 -11.08
CA ARG A 569 -10.69 -16.65 -10.03
C ARG A 569 -12.21 -16.72 -10.20
N LYS A 570 -12.85 -15.64 -10.64
CA LYS A 570 -14.29 -15.62 -10.95
C LYS A 570 -14.64 -16.54 -12.13
N MET A 571 -13.77 -16.59 -13.15
CA MET A 571 -13.99 -17.40 -14.35
C MET A 571 -13.60 -18.87 -14.16
N TYR A 572 -12.55 -19.11 -13.37
CA TYR A 572 -11.96 -20.43 -13.12
C TYR A 572 -11.78 -20.66 -11.61
N PRO A 573 -12.87 -21.02 -10.88
CA PRO A 573 -12.85 -21.13 -9.42
C PRO A 573 -11.81 -22.10 -8.86
N GLU A 574 -11.50 -23.18 -9.58
CA GLU A 574 -10.59 -24.26 -9.14
C GLU A 574 -9.18 -24.16 -9.74
N LEU A 575 -8.92 -23.24 -10.66
CA LEU A 575 -7.62 -23.11 -11.32
C LEU A 575 -6.54 -22.71 -10.31
N PRO A 576 -5.40 -23.42 -10.22
CA PRO A 576 -4.30 -22.97 -9.37
C PRO A 576 -3.71 -21.64 -9.87
N ILE A 577 -3.62 -20.66 -8.97
CA ILE A 577 -3.09 -19.32 -9.26
C ILE A 577 -1.89 -19.04 -8.38
N ILE A 578 -0.75 -18.81 -9.02
CA ILE A 578 0.40 -18.12 -8.44
C ILE A 578 0.28 -16.64 -8.80
N ALA A 579 0.56 -15.72 -7.88
CA ALA A 579 0.50 -14.28 -8.18
C ALA A 579 1.60 -13.50 -7.45
N THR A 580 2.09 -12.41 -8.05
CA THR A 580 3.04 -11.52 -7.39
C THR A 580 2.42 -10.83 -6.19
N GLY A 581 3.09 -10.88 -5.03
CA GLY A 581 2.57 -10.33 -3.78
C GLY A 581 2.58 -8.80 -3.68
N GLY A 582 3.44 -8.11 -4.44
CA GLY A 582 3.64 -6.66 -4.29
C GLY A 582 4.74 -6.31 -3.26
N PRO A 583 4.91 -5.01 -2.95
CA PRO A 583 6.03 -4.51 -2.16
C PRO A 583 5.85 -4.60 -0.64
N ASP A 584 4.62 -4.76 -0.15
CA ASP A 584 4.25 -4.71 1.27
C ASP A 584 3.24 -5.80 1.63
N GLU A 585 3.06 -6.02 2.94
CA GLU A 585 2.17 -7.06 3.47
C GLU A 585 0.70 -6.83 3.12
N GLU A 586 0.26 -5.57 3.02
CA GLU A 586 -1.11 -5.21 2.64
C GLU A 586 -1.42 -5.66 1.20
N THR A 587 -0.50 -5.44 0.26
CA THR A 587 -0.66 -5.87 -1.13
C THR A 587 -0.62 -7.41 -1.23
N ILE A 588 0.21 -8.06 -0.42
CA ILE A 588 0.29 -9.52 -0.38
C ILE A 588 -1.04 -10.09 0.10
N GLU A 589 -1.57 -9.58 1.20
CA GLU A 589 -2.87 -10.00 1.75
C GLU A 589 -4.01 -9.75 0.75
N ALA A 590 -4.05 -8.57 0.13
CA ALA A 590 -5.05 -8.26 -0.89
C ALA A 590 -4.99 -9.23 -2.09
N THR A 591 -3.79 -9.71 -2.44
CA THR A 591 -3.59 -10.70 -3.51
C THR A 591 -4.06 -12.10 -3.08
N ILE A 592 -3.84 -12.49 -1.84
CA ILE A 592 -4.36 -13.74 -1.26
C ILE A 592 -5.89 -13.70 -1.21
N ASP A 593 -6.46 -12.61 -0.69
CA ASP A 593 -7.90 -12.38 -0.59
C ASP A 593 -8.60 -12.32 -1.95
N ALA A 594 -7.90 -11.86 -2.98
CA ALA A 594 -8.37 -11.91 -4.36
C ALA A 594 -8.52 -13.35 -4.89
N GLY A 595 -7.84 -14.31 -4.26
CA GLY A 595 -7.93 -15.73 -4.58
C GLY A 595 -6.64 -16.34 -5.12
N ALA A 596 -5.47 -15.76 -4.88
CA ALA A 596 -4.20 -16.41 -5.19
C ALA A 596 -3.94 -17.57 -4.23
N ASN A 597 -3.48 -18.72 -4.76
CA ASN A 597 -3.17 -19.89 -3.94
C ASN A 597 -1.73 -19.85 -3.41
N ALA A 598 -0.82 -19.26 -4.17
CA ALA A 598 0.57 -19.07 -3.79
C ALA A 598 1.05 -17.68 -4.23
N ILE A 599 2.03 -17.14 -3.49
CA ILE A 599 2.56 -15.81 -3.69
C ILE A 599 3.99 -15.88 -4.19
N THR A 600 4.26 -15.18 -5.28
CA THR A 600 5.61 -14.89 -5.74
C THR A 600 6.13 -13.65 -5.05
N TYR A 601 7.25 -13.80 -4.33
CA TYR A 601 7.92 -12.74 -3.58
C TYR A 601 9.27 -12.41 -4.23
N THR A 602 9.51 -11.12 -4.48
CA THR A 602 10.80 -10.65 -5.00
C THR A 602 11.66 -10.20 -3.80
N PRO A 603 12.76 -10.90 -3.50
CA PRO A 603 13.60 -10.54 -2.37
C PRO A 603 14.43 -9.29 -2.69
N PRO A 604 14.93 -8.57 -1.67
CA PRO A 604 15.97 -7.58 -1.87
C PRO A 604 17.18 -8.20 -2.57
N SER A 605 17.82 -7.44 -3.47
CA SER A 605 19.04 -7.91 -4.12
C SER A 605 20.15 -8.13 -3.10
N ASN A 606 21.12 -8.98 -3.44
CA ASN A 606 22.28 -9.22 -2.59
C ASN A 606 23.01 -7.91 -2.22
N GLY A 607 23.09 -6.94 -3.15
CA GLY A 607 23.68 -5.62 -2.89
C GLY A 607 22.94 -4.84 -1.78
N VAL A 608 21.61 -4.87 -1.77
CA VAL A 608 20.80 -4.23 -0.72
C VAL A 608 21.01 -4.90 0.64
N LEU A 609 21.06 -6.24 0.65
CA LEU A 609 21.32 -7.01 1.88
C LEU A 609 22.71 -6.70 2.45
N PHE A 610 23.74 -6.62 1.61
CA PHE A 610 25.09 -6.25 2.02
C PHE A 610 25.18 -4.80 2.50
N SER A 611 24.50 -3.85 1.86
CA SER A 611 24.52 -2.43 2.30
C SER A 611 24.07 -2.29 3.75
N LYS A 612 22.95 -2.94 4.11
CA LYS A 612 22.42 -2.95 5.48
C LYS A 612 23.43 -3.51 6.49
N LYS A 613 24.15 -4.59 6.13
CA LYS A 613 25.19 -5.16 6.99
C LYS A 613 26.38 -4.20 7.14
N MET A 614 26.82 -3.57 6.06
CA MET A 614 27.94 -2.63 6.08
C MET A 614 27.63 -1.37 6.89
N GLU A 615 26.41 -0.86 6.85
CA GLU A 615 25.96 0.23 7.73
C GLU A 615 26.06 -0.15 9.21
N LYS A 616 25.61 -1.37 9.56
CA LYS A 616 25.76 -1.89 10.92
C LYS A 616 27.23 -2.00 11.33
N TYR A 617 28.10 -2.51 10.45
CA TYR A 617 29.54 -2.60 10.73
C TYR A 617 30.17 -1.22 10.93
N ARG A 618 29.91 -0.27 10.04
CA ARG A 618 30.41 1.11 10.16
C ARG A 618 29.94 1.78 11.46
N LYS A 619 28.70 1.53 11.88
CA LYS A 619 28.18 2.04 13.16
C LYS A 619 28.92 1.44 14.36
N MET A 620 29.15 0.12 14.36
CA MET A 620 29.90 -0.54 15.43
C MET A 620 31.35 -0.04 15.50
N GLU A 621 32.03 0.13 14.36
CA GLU A 621 33.38 0.70 14.31
C GLU A 621 33.43 2.15 14.83
N TYR A 622 32.41 2.95 14.51
CA TYR A 622 32.26 4.31 15.04
C TYR A 622 32.07 4.33 16.56
N ASP A 623 31.21 3.44 17.08
CA ASP A 623 30.93 3.33 18.52
C ASP A 623 32.13 2.79 19.31
N GLU A 624 32.90 1.84 18.75
CA GLU A 624 34.13 1.30 19.36
C GLU A 624 35.31 2.29 19.34
N GLY A 625 35.44 3.11 18.29
CA GLY A 625 36.48 4.13 18.19
C GLY A 625 36.30 5.34 19.13
N HIS A 626 35.17 5.41 19.85
CA HIS A 626 34.84 6.46 20.81
C HIS A 626 34.74 5.98 22.27
N GLN A 627 35.10 4.72 22.54
CA GLN A 627 35.41 4.22 23.89
C GLN A 627 36.92 4.27 24.14
#